data_AF-A0AA39G6K2-F1
#
_entry.id   AF-A0AA39G6K2-F1
#
_cell.length_a   1.000
_cell.length_b   1.000
_cell.length_c   1.000
_cell.angle_alpha   90.00
_cell.angle_beta   90.00
_cell.angle_gamma   90.00
#
_symmetry.space_group_name_H-M   'P 1'
#
loop_
_entity.id
_entity.type
_entity.pdbx_description
1 polymer ?
#
loop_
_entity_poly.entity_id
_entity_poly.type
_entity_poly.pdbx_seq_one_letter_code
_entity_poly.pdbx_strand_id
1 'polypeptide(L)'
;MSLQELKAKLKNIKSEDNNSNKLKNNFRSYEELKKDLKEIEMNVTTDSELLKNLFNEFEVYEDSIVAGTLEKNQIDDIVQIFNDFEYLLHQVDNAQIFADMNGMVKIISPCLNTTNEDIKMEALRVFGTAVQSNPKVQLNALKNHFVQKLLHLLTSNKNKLSLSSRCLFALSALVRQFPAAQKILFDHGGLAIFSNILKDGHLQLQLRVMKLITDLAIERENIKKTEDTTLREQKIREYVKTEFGRNLITNKYCKALSNTINHNIQQSLSIDSTMEMYDFFEVTLENMITLSPICKYEFRNPENNLLKMIKSMMDYYSVLNDTQEPEDIEMFENLVKQITRLRTSIFENTHDEL
;
A
#
# COMPACT_ATOMS: atom_id res chain seq x y z
N MET A 1 62.51 49.74 17.81
CA MET A 1 62.47 49.02 16.52
C MET A 1 62.85 50.02 15.44
N SER A 2 63.99 49.82 14.76
CA SER A 2 64.52 50.81 13.81
C SER A 2 63.81 50.73 12.45
N LEU A 3 63.84 51.80 11.66
CA LEU A 3 63.28 51.84 10.31
C LEU A 3 63.89 50.76 9.38
N GLN A 4 65.08 50.27 9.72
CA GLN A 4 65.77 49.17 9.03
C GLN A 4 65.19 47.80 9.38
N GLU A 5 64.78 47.57 10.64
CA GLU A 5 64.09 46.34 11.04
C GLU A 5 62.70 46.22 10.39
N LEU A 6 62.02 47.35 10.21
CA LEU A 6 60.71 47.41 9.55
C LEU A 6 60.81 47.12 8.05
N LYS A 7 61.88 47.62 7.38
CA LYS A 7 62.17 47.30 5.98
C LYS A 7 62.59 45.84 5.78
N ALA A 8 63.29 45.23 6.73
CA ALA A 8 63.65 43.81 6.68
C ALA A 8 62.41 42.90 6.80
N LYS A 9 61.49 43.21 7.72
CA LYS A 9 60.22 42.47 7.86
C LYS A 9 59.30 42.61 6.65
N LEU A 10 59.21 43.79 6.05
CA LEU A 10 58.46 44.03 4.81
C LEU A 10 59.05 43.28 3.60
N LYS A 11 60.37 43.05 3.58
CA LYS A 11 61.03 42.27 2.53
C LYS A 11 60.75 40.77 2.66
N ASN A 12 60.56 40.26 3.88
CA ASN A 12 60.21 38.87 4.15
C ASN A 12 58.74 38.55 3.85
N ILE A 13 57.82 39.51 3.97
CA ILE A 13 56.40 39.32 3.59
C ILE A 13 56.25 39.20 2.06
N LYS A 14 57.07 39.92 1.28
CA LYS A 14 57.09 39.78 -0.20
C LYS A 14 57.63 38.43 -0.71
N SER A 15 58.29 37.64 0.14
CA SER A 15 58.77 36.30 -0.22
C SER A 15 57.77 35.18 0.08
N GLU A 16 56.67 35.45 0.79
CA GLU A 16 55.61 34.47 1.04
C GLU A 16 54.49 34.46 -0.03
N ASP A 17 54.57 35.35 -1.03
CA ASP A 17 53.66 35.30 -2.20
C ASP A 17 53.89 34.07 -3.10
N ASN A 18 55.04 33.41 -2.99
CA ASN A 18 55.37 32.22 -3.81
C ASN A 18 54.65 30.94 -3.37
N ASN A 19 54.00 30.90 -2.21
CA ASN A 19 53.19 29.74 -1.79
C ASN A 19 51.71 29.83 -2.19
N SER A 20 51.23 30.98 -2.66
CA SER A 20 49.87 31.13 -3.19
C SER A 20 49.69 30.40 -4.54
N ASN A 21 50.76 30.28 -5.33
CA ASN A 21 50.76 29.57 -6.61
C ASN A 21 50.75 28.04 -6.48
N LYS A 22 51.20 27.48 -5.33
CA LYS A 22 51.07 26.04 -5.06
C LYS A 22 49.65 25.63 -4.68
N LEU A 23 48.87 26.54 -4.09
CA LEU A 23 47.45 26.31 -3.77
C LEU A 23 46.55 26.46 -4.99
N LYS A 24 46.87 27.37 -5.94
CA LYS A 24 46.11 27.55 -7.18
C LYS A 24 46.24 26.39 -8.18
N ASN A 25 47.34 25.65 -8.16
CA ASN A 25 47.55 24.51 -9.06
C ASN A 25 46.78 23.24 -8.65
N ASN A 26 46.07 23.24 -7.52
CA ASN A 26 45.27 22.10 -7.06
C ASN A 26 43.76 22.26 -7.32
N PHE A 27 43.32 23.39 -7.88
CA PHE A 27 41.92 23.60 -8.21
C PHE A 27 41.71 23.41 -9.71
N ARG A 28 40.77 22.52 -10.08
CA ARG A 28 40.32 22.37 -11.46
C ARG A 28 39.82 23.72 -11.99
N SER A 29 40.15 24.05 -13.23
CA SER A 29 39.70 25.30 -13.84
C SER A 29 38.18 25.30 -14.03
N TYR A 30 37.58 26.49 -14.04
CA TYR A 30 36.14 26.64 -14.27
C TYR A 30 35.70 26.04 -15.62
N GLU A 31 36.56 26.12 -16.64
CA GLU A 31 36.29 25.52 -17.95
C GLU A 31 36.37 23.99 -17.94
N GLU A 32 37.34 23.41 -17.22
CA GLU A 32 37.40 21.96 -16.99
C GLU A 32 36.17 21.48 -16.22
N LEU A 33 35.78 22.17 -15.15
CA LEU A 33 34.57 21.81 -14.40
C LEU A 33 33.29 21.91 -15.25
N LYS A 34 33.20 22.90 -16.14
CA LYS A 34 32.08 23.06 -17.07
C LYS A 34 32.07 21.99 -18.16
N LYS A 35 33.24 21.51 -18.57
CA LYS A 35 33.39 20.41 -19.53
C LYS A 35 33.05 19.07 -18.87
N ASP A 36 33.59 18.80 -17.69
CA ASP A 36 33.29 17.63 -16.87
C ASP A 36 31.79 17.55 -16.57
N LEU A 37 31.15 18.67 -16.21
CA LEU A 37 29.71 18.72 -15.94
C LEU A 37 28.88 18.46 -17.21
N LYS A 38 29.30 18.98 -18.37
CA LYS A 38 28.66 18.66 -19.66
C LYS A 38 28.86 17.20 -20.09
N GLU A 39 30.04 16.62 -19.84
CA GLU A 39 30.31 15.20 -20.13
C GLU A 39 29.52 14.29 -19.19
N ILE A 40 29.32 14.69 -17.93
CA ILE A 40 28.42 14.02 -16.99
C ILE A 40 26.97 14.18 -17.44
N GLU A 41 26.49 15.39 -17.76
CA GLU A 41 25.13 15.63 -18.27
C GLU A 41 24.83 14.84 -19.54
N MET A 42 25.79 14.65 -20.45
CA MET A 42 25.61 13.85 -21.66
C MET A 42 25.59 12.33 -21.42
N ASN A 43 26.14 11.86 -20.30
CA ASN A 43 26.19 10.44 -19.93
C ASN A 43 25.12 10.04 -18.90
N VAL A 44 24.29 10.99 -18.43
CA VAL A 44 23.16 10.71 -17.54
C VAL A 44 21.92 10.48 -18.40
N THR A 45 21.57 9.21 -18.62
CA THR A 45 20.27 8.84 -19.18
C THR A 45 19.20 9.31 -18.21
N THR A 46 18.23 10.10 -18.70
CA THR A 46 17.14 10.57 -17.83
C THR A 46 16.15 9.43 -17.57
N ASP A 47 15.46 9.46 -16.43
CA ASP A 47 14.43 8.46 -16.12
C ASP A 47 13.31 8.42 -17.19
N SER A 48 13.01 9.55 -17.83
CA SER A 48 12.08 9.59 -18.96
C SER A 48 12.59 8.85 -20.20
N GLU A 49 13.89 8.89 -20.48
CA GLU A 49 14.51 8.13 -21.58
C GLU A 49 14.56 6.64 -21.24
N LEU A 50 14.90 6.30 -19.99
CA LEU A 50 14.85 4.91 -19.50
C LEU A 50 13.45 4.33 -19.63
N LEU A 51 12.42 5.05 -19.18
CA LEU A 51 11.02 4.64 -19.38
C LEU A 51 10.71 4.44 -20.86
N LYS A 52 11.13 5.37 -21.74
CA LYS A 52 10.89 5.23 -23.19
C LYS A 52 11.57 3.98 -23.77
N ASN A 53 12.78 3.66 -23.33
CA ASN A 53 13.46 2.44 -23.75
C ASN A 53 12.71 1.19 -23.30
N LEU A 54 12.27 1.14 -22.04
CA LEU A 54 11.47 0.01 -21.52
C LEU A 54 10.14 -0.17 -22.28
N PHE A 55 9.48 0.92 -22.69
CA PHE A 55 8.29 0.82 -23.54
C PHE A 55 8.60 0.18 -24.90
N ASN A 56 9.69 0.60 -25.54
CA ASN A 56 10.09 0.06 -26.85
C ASN A 56 10.52 -1.42 -26.75
N GLU A 57 11.22 -1.79 -25.67
CA GLU A 57 11.61 -3.17 -25.40
C GLU A 57 10.36 -4.05 -25.17
N PHE A 58 9.37 -3.55 -24.43
CA PHE A 58 8.13 -4.27 -24.18
C PHE A 58 7.26 -4.44 -25.44
N GLU A 59 7.22 -3.43 -26.33
CA GLU A 59 6.36 -3.42 -27.53
C GLU A 59 6.57 -4.65 -28.43
N VAL A 60 7.79 -5.18 -28.47
CA VAL A 60 8.15 -6.39 -29.24
C VAL A 60 7.34 -7.61 -28.82
N TYR A 61 6.86 -7.67 -27.57
CA TYR A 61 6.14 -8.81 -27.01
C TYR A 61 4.62 -8.66 -27.05
N GLU A 62 4.07 -7.49 -27.42
CA GLU A 62 2.63 -7.19 -27.31
C GLU A 62 1.75 -8.23 -28.03
N ASP A 63 2.05 -8.51 -29.30
CA ASP A 63 1.30 -9.49 -30.11
C ASP A 63 1.38 -10.90 -29.50
N SER A 64 2.55 -11.28 -28.98
CA SER A 64 2.77 -12.60 -28.37
C SER A 64 2.05 -12.74 -27.02
N ILE A 65 1.98 -11.67 -26.23
CA ILE A 65 1.22 -11.60 -24.97
C ILE A 65 -0.26 -11.81 -25.24
N VAL A 66 -0.80 -11.13 -26.26
CA VAL A 66 -2.22 -11.19 -26.65
C VAL A 66 -2.57 -12.53 -27.26
N ALA A 67 -1.71 -13.07 -28.13
CA ALA A 67 -1.90 -14.38 -28.76
C ALA A 67 -1.68 -15.55 -27.79
N GLY A 68 -1.00 -15.34 -26.67
CA GLY A 68 -0.67 -16.38 -25.69
C GLY A 68 0.40 -17.36 -26.21
N THR A 69 1.31 -16.89 -27.05
CA THR A 69 2.32 -17.70 -27.75
C THR A 69 3.74 -17.50 -27.23
N LEU A 70 3.89 -16.92 -26.04
CA LEU A 70 5.20 -16.61 -25.47
C LEU A 70 6.00 -17.86 -25.12
N GLU A 71 7.26 -17.87 -25.53
CA GLU A 71 8.26 -18.84 -25.09
C GLU A 71 8.85 -18.46 -23.72
N LYS A 72 9.51 -19.41 -23.06
CA LYS A 72 10.03 -19.22 -21.70
C LYS A 72 11.04 -18.08 -21.59
N ASN A 73 11.98 -17.99 -22.51
CA ASN A 73 12.96 -16.89 -22.58
C ASN A 73 12.27 -15.52 -22.71
N GLN A 74 11.22 -15.42 -23.52
CA GLN A 74 10.47 -14.18 -23.68
C GLN A 74 9.72 -13.79 -22.39
N ILE A 75 9.21 -14.77 -21.65
CA ILE A 75 8.61 -14.53 -20.34
C ILE A 75 9.67 -13.98 -19.38
N ASP A 76 10.86 -14.58 -19.34
CA ASP A 76 11.97 -14.13 -18.48
C ASP A 76 12.39 -12.68 -18.83
N ASP A 77 12.46 -12.34 -20.13
CA ASP A 77 12.75 -10.98 -20.59
C ASP A 77 11.66 -9.97 -20.13
N ILE A 78 10.38 -10.32 -20.28
CA ILE A 78 9.25 -9.47 -19.84
C ILE A 78 9.28 -9.26 -18.33
N VAL A 79 9.60 -10.30 -17.56
CA VAL A 79 9.74 -10.20 -16.10
C VAL A 79 10.87 -9.24 -15.73
N GLN A 80 11.99 -9.27 -16.46
CA GLN A 80 13.08 -8.32 -16.25
C GLN A 80 12.65 -6.89 -16.57
N ILE A 81 11.97 -6.66 -17.69
CA ILE A 81 11.41 -5.34 -18.05
C ILE A 81 10.47 -4.83 -16.95
N PHE A 82 9.65 -5.70 -16.35
CA PHE A 82 8.77 -5.32 -15.24
C PHE A 82 9.53 -5.00 -13.95
N ASN A 83 10.64 -5.66 -13.66
CA ASN A 83 11.51 -5.27 -12.55
C ASN A 83 12.06 -3.86 -12.73
N ASP A 84 12.49 -3.53 -13.94
CA ASP A 84 13.05 -2.22 -14.26
C ASP A 84 11.98 -1.13 -14.25
N PHE A 85 10.75 -1.43 -14.73
CA PHE A 85 9.60 -0.56 -14.53
C PHE A 85 9.31 -0.35 -13.04
N GLU A 86 9.18 -1.40 -12.23
CA GLU A 86 8.87 -1.22 -10.80
C GLU A 86 9.90 -0.31 -10.11
N TYR A 87 11.19 -0.54 -10.37
CA TYR A 87 12.27 0.26 -9.81
C TYR A 87 12.09 1.76 -10.12
N LEU A 88 11.82 2.12 -11.37
CA LEU A 88 11.62 3.52 -11.76
C LEU A 88 10.33 4.11 -11.19
N LEU A 89 9.23 3.33 -11.17
CA LEU A 89 7.89 3.81 -10.80
C LEU A 89 7.71 4.02 -9.29
N HIS A 90 8.68 3.60 -8.45
CA HIS A 90 8.73 4.03 -7.05
C HIS A 90 8.85 5.55 -6.90
N GLN A 91 9.44 6.23 -7.89
CA GLN A 91 9.46 7.68 -7.93
C GLN A 91 8.13 8.21 -8.47
N VAL A 92 7.52 9.12 -7.71
CA VAL A 92 6.18 9.67 -8.02
C VAL A 92 6.12 10.31 -9.40
N ASP A 93 7.17 11.04 -9.81
CA ASP A 93 7.22 11.73 -11.10
C ASP A 93 7.35 10.74 -12.27
N ASN A 94 8.17 9.70 -12.12
CA ASN A 94 8.30 8.63 -13.12
C ASN A 94 6.99 7.87 -13.33
N ALA A 95 6.25 7.61 -12.24
CA ALA A 95 4.93 7.02 -12.33
C ALA A 95 3.93 7.89 -13.10
N GLN A 96 4.03 9.22 -12.96
CA GLN A 96 3.23 10.15 -13.74
C GLN A 96 3.64 10.16 -15.22
N ILE A 97 4.94 10.16 -15.53
CA ILE A 97 5.45 10.06 -16.91
C ILE A 97 4.96 8.75 -17.56
N PHE A 98 5.06 7.63 -16.85
CA PHE A 98 4.54 6.34 -17.31
C PHE A 98 3.04 6.40 -17.63
N ALA A 99 2.24 7.05 -16.77
CA ALA A 99 0.81 7.24 -17.01
C ALA A 99 0.54 8.16 -18.23
N ASP A 100 1.31 9.24 -18.37
CA ASP A 100 1.21 10.19 -19.49
C ASP A 100 1.63 9.54 -20.83
N MET A 101 2.53 8.54 -20.79
CA MET A 101 2.91 7.69 -21.93
C MET A 101 1.91 6.56 -22.24
N ASN A 102 0.72 6.59 -21.63
CA ASN A 102 -0.30 5.55 -21.73
C ASN A 102 0.15 4.16 -21.24
N GLY A 103 1.07 4.08 -20.28
CA GLY A 103 1.57 2.82 -19.73
C GLY A 103 0.49 1.90 -19.18
N MET A 104 -0.58 2.47 -18.62
CA MET A 104 -1.75 1.71 -18.18
C MET A 104 -2.37 0.89 -19.33
N VAL A 105 -2.52 1.50 -20.51
CA VAL A 105 -3.17 0.86 -21.66
C VAL A 105 -2.18 -0.01 -22.44
N LYS A 106 -0.96 0.49 -22.67
CA LYS A 106 0.04 -0.17 -23.52
C LYS A 106 0.79 -1.31 -22.82
N ILE A 107 1.04 -1.17 -21.52
CA ILE A 107 1.88 -2.12 -20.77
C ILE A 107 1.01 -3.01 -19.87
N ILE A 108 0.16 -2.40 -19.03
CA ILE A 108 -0.58 -3.15 -18.01
C ILE A 108 -1.76 -3.92 -18.59
N SER A 109 -2.64 -3.26 -19.37
CA SER A 109 -3.90 -3.87 -19.80
C SER A 109 -3.75 -5.15 -20.64
N PRO A 110 -2.78 -5.28 -21.59
CA PRO A 110 -2.60 -6.51 -22.36
C PRO A 110 -2.22 -7.68 -21.46
N CYS A 111 -1.37 -7.41 -20.46
CA CYS A 111 -0.87 -8.42 -19.52
C CYS A 111 -1.94 -8.97 -18.58
N LEU A 112 -2.98 -8.19 -18.24
CA LEU A 112 -4.06 -8.70 -17.38
C LEU A 112 -4.92 -9.77 -18.07
N ASN A 113 -4.92 -9.79 -19.40
CA ASN A 113 -5.74 -10.70 -20.21
C ASN A 113 -4.98 -11.93 -20.73
N THR A 114 -3.66 -12.00 -20.56
CA THR A 114 -2.85 -13.13 -21.03
C THR A 114 -3.21 -14.45 -20.33
N THR A 115 -2.73 -15.60 -20.77
CA THR A 115 -2.91 -16.87 -20.06
C THR A 115 -1.80 -17.13 -19.04
N ASN A 116 -0.64 -16.48 -19.19
CA ASN A 116 0.50 -16.60 -18.30
C ASN A 116 0.25 -15.90 -16.95
N GLU A 117 0.39 -16.63 -15.84
CA GLU A 117 0.13 -16.08 -14.50
C GLU A 117 1.25 -15.19 -13.98
N ASP A 118 2.51 -15.50 -14.31
CA ASP A 118 3.66 -14.73 -13.87
C ASP A 118 3.60 -13.31 -14.44
N ILE A 119 3.37 -13.18 -15.74
CA ILE A 119 3.18 -11.89 -16.41
C ILE A 119 2.02 -11.10 -15.81
N LYS A 120 0.89 -11.75 -15.47
CA LYS A 120 -0.21 -11.08 -14.75
C LYS A 120 0.23 -10.54 -13.41
N MET A 121 0.90 -11.37 -12.61
CA MET A 121 1.34 -10.99 -11.26
C MET A 121 2.34 -9.84 -11.32
N GLU A 122 3.25 -9.86 -12.28
CA GLU A 122 4.24 -8.81 -12.47
C GLU A 122 3.61 -7.50 -12.98
N ALA A 123 2.68 -7.57 -13.93
CA ALA A 123 1.94 -6.39 -14.37
C ALA A 123 1.11 -5.78 -13.22
N LEU A 124 0.49 -6.60 -12.37
CA LEU A 124 -0.23 -6.12 -11.18
C LEU A 124 0.71 -5.48 -10.14
N ARG A 125 1.95 -5.98 -10.00
CA ARG A 125 2.98 -5.39 -9.14
C ARG A 125 3.34 -3.99 -9.65
N VAL A 126 3.75 -3.89 -10.92
CA VAL A 126 4.10 -2.62 -11.58
C VAL A 126 2.93 -1.63 -11.50
N PHE A 127 1.70 -2.08 -11.78
CA PHE A 127 0.50 -1.26 -11.65
C PHE A 127 0.32 -0.73 -10.22
N GLY A 128 0.43 -1.61 -9.22
CA GLY A 128 0.27 -1.25 -7.81
C GLY A 128 1.29 -0.19 -7.38
N THR A 129 2.55 -0.38 -7.76
CA THR A 129 3.63 0.58 -7.50
C THR A 129 3.35 1.94 -8.13
N ALA A 130 2.91 1.98 -9.39
CA ALA A 130 2.63 3.23 -10.09
C ALA A 130 1.48 4.04 -9.47
N VAL A 131 0.41 3.38 -9.01
CA VAL A 131 -0.77 4.06 -8.45
C VAL A 131 -0.63 4.40 -6.96
N GLN A 132 0.32 3.78 -6.25
CA GLN A 132 0.44 3.92 -4.80
C GLN A 132 0.70 5.36 -4.39
N SER A 133 -0.20 5.93 -3.58
CA SER A 133 -0.10 7.30 -3.08
C SER A 133 0.06 8.37 -4.19
N ASN A 134 -0.45 8.10 -5.39
CA ASN A 134 -0.27 8.97 -6.56
C ASN A 134 -1.62 9.32 -7.23
N PRO A 135 -2.32 10.38 -6.79
CA PRO A 135 -3.66 10.71 -7.27
C PRO A 135 -3.78 10.95 -8.78
N LYS A 136 -2.73 11.47 -9.43
CA LYS A 136 -2.73 11.68 -10.90
C LYS A 136 -2.74 10.33 -11.63
N VAL A 137 -1.94 9.38 -11.17
CA VAL A 137 -1.85 8.04 -11.75
C VAL A 137 -3.07 7.20 -11.40
N GLN A 138 -3.59 7.30 -10.17
CA GLN A 138 -4.87 6.70 -9.77
C GLN A 138 -6.03 7.20 -10.64
N LEU A 139 -6.08 8.51 -10.95
CA LEU A 139 -7.08 9.07 -11.86
C LEU A 139 -6.95 8.54 -13.28
N ASN A 140 -5.72 8.38 -13.79
CA ASN A 140 -5.47 7.78 -15.11
C ASN A 140 -5.96 6.31 -15.13
N ALA A 141 -5.63 5.52 -14.10
CA ALA A 141 -6.11 4.15 -13.95
C ALA A 141 -7.65 4.09 -13.86
N LEU A 142 -8.28 5.05 -13.16
CA LEU A 142 -9.74 5.12 -13.05
C LEU A 142 -10.41 5.40 -14.40
N LYS A 143 -9.85 6.32 -15.20
CA LYS A 143 -10.30 6.61 -16.57
C LYS A 143 -10.21 5.40 -17.50
N ASN A 144 -9.29 4.47 -17.21
CA ASN A 144 -9.09 3.24 -17.96
C ASN A 144 -9.78 2.01 -17.33
N HIS A 145 -10.74 2.21 -16.42
CA HIS A 145 -11.58 1.17 -15.82
C HIS A 145 -10.82 0.08 -15.05
N PHE A 146 -9.69 0.43 -14.43
CA PHE A 146 -8.87 -0.57 -13.72
C PHE A 146 -9.54 -1.14 -12.47
N VAL A 147 -10.42 -0.39 -11.78
CA VAL A 147 -11.18 -0.95 -10.65
C VAL A 147 -12.00 -2.16 -11.10
N GLN A 148 -12.76 -2.02 -12.19
CA GLN A 148 -13.60 -3.08 -12.74
C GLN A 148 -12.77 -4.27 -13.24
N LYS A 149 -11.67 -4.00 -13.95
CA LYS A 149 -10.75 -5.04 -14.43
C LYS A 149 -10.17 -5.85 -13.27
N LEU A 150 -9.76 -5.20 -12.19
CA LEU A 150 -9.23 -5.86 -10.99
C LEU A 150 -10.30 -6.67 -10.26
N LEU A 151 -11.51 -6.13 -10.11
CA LEU A 151 -12.63 -6.89 -9.52
C LEU A 151 -12.96 -8.14 -10.35
N HIS A 152 -13.01 -8.01 -11.67
CA HIS A 152 -13.20 -9.16 -12.56
C HIS A 152 -12.09 -10.19 -12.36
N LEU A 153 -10.82 -9.77 -12.36
CA LEU A 153 -9.68 -10.66 -12.17
C LEU A 153 -9.74 -11.42 -10.84
N LEU A 154 -10.11 -10.73 -9.75
CA LEU A 154 -10.28 -11.31 -8.42
C LEU A 154 -11.39 -12.37 -8.40
N THR A 155 -12.53 -12.11 -9.04
CA THR A 155 -13.65 -13.07 -9.10
C THR A 155 -13.36 -14.27 -10.00
N SER A 156 -12.71 -14.06 -11.15
CA SER A 156 -12.41 -15.10 -12.13
C SER A 156 -11.27 -16.03 -11.68
N ASN A 157 -10.45 -15.61 -10.72
CA ASN A 157 -9.27 -16.36 -10.26
C ASN A 157 -9.32 -16.68 -8.76
N LYS A 158 -10.51 -16.83 -8.19
CA LYS A 158 -10.72 -17.07 -6.75
C LYS A 158 -9.91 -18.24 -6.14
N ASN A 159 -9.56 -19.24 -6.95
CA ASN A 159 -8.79 -20.42 -6.50
C ASN A 159 -7.27 -20.22 -6.60
N LYS A 160 -6.80 -19.09 -7.12
CA LYS A 160 -5.37 -18.78 -7.32
C LYS A 160 -4.92 -17.79 -6.27
N LEU A 161 -4.38 -18.31 -5.16
CA LEU A 161 -3.99 -17.51 -4.00
C LEU A 161 -3.01 -16.39 -4.35
N SER A 162 -1.88 -16.72 -4.98
CA SER A 162 -0.82 -15.75 -5.31
C SER A 162 -1.32 -14.63 -6.23
N LEU A 163 -2.07 -14.97 -7.29
CA LEU A 163 -2.65 -14.01 -8.20
C LEU A 163 -3.71 -13.12 -7.52
N SER A 164 -4.59 -13.71 -6.70
CA SER A 164 -5.60 -12.96 -5.95
C SER A 164 -4.96 -12.01 -4.92
N SER A 165 -3.91 -12.47 -4.25
CA SER A 165 -3.12 -11.69 -3.28
C SER A 165 -2.48 -10.47 -3.95
N ARG A 166 -1.89 -10.67 -5.14
CA ARG A 166 -1.32 -9.59 -5.96
C ARG A 166 -2.38 -8.64 -6.50
N CYS A 167 -3.54 -9.16 -6.92
CA CYS A 167 -4.66 -8.36 -7.38
C CYS A 167 -5.23 -7.48 -6.25
N LEU A 168 -5.35 -8.02 -5.03
CA LEU A 168 -5.75 -7.24 -3.85
C LEU A 168 -4.73 -6.17 -3.48
N PHE A 169 -3.43 -6.42 -3.66
CA PHE A 169 -2.39 -5.39 -3.50
C PHE A 169 -2.62 -4.22 -4.48
N ALA A 170 -2.73 -4.52 -5.78
CA ALA A 170 -2.98 -3.53 -6.83
C ALA A 170 -4.28 -2.73 -6.57
N LEU A 171 -5.36 -3.42 -6.22
CA LEU A 171 -6.64 -2.79 -5.90
C LEU A 171 -6.54 -1.91 -4.66
N SER A 172 -5.84 -2.36 -3.62
CA SER A 172 -5.61 -1.60 -2.39
C SER A 172 -4.85 -0.31 -2.68
N ALA A 173 -3.77 -0.38 -3.46
CA ALA A 173 -2.98 0.80 -3.84
C ALA A 173 -3.81 1.81 -4.66
N LEU A 174 -4.70 1.33 -5.53
CA LEU A 174 -5.56 2.19 -6.36
C LEU A 174 -6.62 2.95 -5.56
N VAL A 175 -7.18 2.35 -4.50
CA VAL A 175 -8.34 2.94 -3.78
C VAL A 175 -7.98 3.68 -2.51
N ARG A 176 -6.80 3.44 -1.93
CA ARG A 176 -6.34 4.16 -0.74
C ARG A 176 -6.14 5.64 -1.02
N GLN A 177 -6.63 6.45 -0.09
CA GLN A 177 -6.59 7.91 -0.12
C GLN A 177 -7.23 8.52 -1.38
N PHE A 178 -8.08 7.76 -2.08
CA PHE A 178 -8.68 8.18 -3.34
C PHE A 178 -10.18 7.87 -3.39
N PRO A 179 -11.04 8.77 -2.87
CA PRO A 179 -12.47 8.51 -2.70
C PRO A 179 -13.20 8.24 -4.01
N ALA A 180 -12.72 8.77 -5.14
CA ALA A 180 -13.30 8.49 -6.45
C ALA A 180 -13.20 7.00 -6.84
N ALA A 181 -12.05 6.36 -6.60
CA ALA A 181 -11.89 4.93 -6.86
C ALA A 181 -12.61 4.07 -5.81
N GLN A 182 -12.68 4.50 -4.55
CA GLN A 182 -13.50 3.82 -3.52
C GLN A 182 -14.98 3.80 -3.91
N LYS A 183 -15.50 4.92 -4.42
CA LYS A 183 -16.89 4.97 -4.91
C LYS A 183 -17.11 3.94 -6.01
N ILE A 184 -16.24 3.90 -7.03
CA ILE A 184 -16.37 2.94 -8.12
C ILE A 184 -16.24 1.49 -7.62
N LEU A 185 -15.33 1.22 -6.69
CA LEU A 185 -15.19 -0.09 -6.04
C LEU A 185 -16.50 -0.54 -5.41
N PHE A 186 -17.17 0.34 -4.67
CA PHE A 186 -18.43 0.01 -3.99
C PHE A 186 -19.59 -0.11 -4.96
N ASP A 187 -19.71 0.81 -5.92
CA ASP A 187 -20.75 0.78 -6.97
C ASP A 187 -20.69 -0.51 -7.81
N HIS A 188 -19.51 -1.11 -7.97
CA HIS A 188 -19.29 -2.33 -8.75
C HIS A 188 -19.21 -3.60 -7.88
N GLY A 189 -19.76 -3.57 -6.66
CA GLY A 189 -19.92 -4.78 -5.84
C GLY A 189 -18.64 -5.25 -5.14
N GLY A 190 -17.62 -4.40 -5.01
CA GLY A 190 -16.36 -4.75 -4.34
C GLY A 190 -16.55 -5.26 -2.91
N LEU A 191 -17.46 -4.67 -2.14
CA LEU A 191 -17.74 -5.14 -0.77
C LEU A 191 -18.47 -6.48 -0.72
N ALA A 192 -19.27 -6.83 -1.74
CA ALA A 192 -19.87 -8.15 -1.83
C ALA A 192 -18.78 -9.22 -2.08
N ILE A 193 -17.82 -8.92 -2.97
CA ILE A 193 -16.66 -9.77 -3.23
C ILE A 193 -15.82 -9.95 -1.95
N PHE A 194 -15.53 -8.85 -1.25
CA PHE A 194 -14.80 -8.88 0.03
C PHE A 194 -15.53 -9.70 1.10
N SER A 195 -16.85 -9.55 1.20
CA SER A 195 -17.67 -10.34 2.13
C SER A 195 -17.65 -11.83 1.82
N ASN A 196 -17.49 -12.21 0.55
CA ASN A 196 -17.31 -13.62 0.16
C ASN A 196 -15.90 -14.13 0.47
N ILE A 197 -14.86 -13.30 0.28
CA ILE A 197 -13.49 -13.62 0.69
C ILE A 197 -13.42 -13.86 2.20
N LEU A 198 -14.10 -13.05 3.02
CA LEU A 198 -14.16 -13.25 4.47
C LEU A 198 -14.84 -14.56 4.89
N LYS A 199 -15.78 -15.08 4.09
CA LYS A 199 -16.49 -16.32 4.42
C LYS A 199 -15.67 -17.55 4.07
N ASP A 200 -15.18 -17.60 2.82
CA ASP A 200 -14.68 -18.85 2.22
C ASP A 200 -13.28 -18.69 1.60
N GLY A 201 -12.65 -17.52 1.72
CA GLY A 201 -11.32 -17.25 1.17
C GLY A 201 -10.18 -17.70 2.09
N HIS A 202 -8.99 -17.84 1.52
CA HIS A 202 -7.77 -18.11 2.29
C HIS A 202 -7.49 -17.02 3.34
N LEU A 203 -6.93 -17.42 4.49
CA LEU A 203 -6.60 -16.52 5.60
C LEU A 203 -5.82 -15.28 5.16
N GLN A 204 -4.81 -15.47 4.32
CA GLN A 204 -4.01 -14.38 3.75
C GLN A 204 -4.84 -13.35 2.95
N LEU A 205 -5.88 -13.79 2.23
CA LEU A 205 -6.77 -12.90 1.49
C LEU A 205 -7.75 -12.19 2.43
N GLN A 206 -8.26 -12.89 3.46
CA GLN A 206 -9.10 -12.31 4.50
C GLN A 206 -8.37 -11.18 5.22
N LEU A 207 -7.12 -11.42 5.64
CA LEU A 207 -6.22 -10.44 6.24
C LEU A 207 -6.07 -9.18 5.37
N ARG A 208 -5.80 -9.36 4.07
CA ARG A 208 -5.65 -8.22 3.14
C ARG A 208 -6.93 -7.40 2.98
N VAL A 209 -8.08 -8.07 2.90
CA VAL A 209 -9.39 -7.42 2.84
C VAL A 209 -9.67 -6.65 4.12
N MET A 210 -9.46 -7.25 5.30
CA MET A 210 -9.67 -6.60 6.59
C MET A 210 -8.75 -5.39 6.74
N LYS A 211 -7.45 -5.52 6.47
CA LYS A 211 -6.50 -4.40 6.48
C LYS A 211 -6.96 -3.27 5.56
N LEU A 212 -7.33 -3.58 4.31
CA LEU A 212 -7.86 -2.56 3.38
C LEU A 212 -9.07 -1.83 3.97
N ILE A 213 -10.07 -2.54 4.47
CA ILE A 213 -11.27 -1.89 5.02
C ILE A 213 -10.97 -1.09 6.29
N THR A 214 -10.08 -1.58 7.17
CA THR A 214 -9.58 -0.82 8.32
C THR A 214 -8.97 0.50 7.86
N ASP A 215 -8.09 0.45 6.87
CA ASP A 215 -7.42 1.65 6.36
C ASP A 215 -8.39 2.64 5.72
N LEU A 216 -9.39 2.17 4.95
CA LEU A 216 -10.43 3.05 4.40
C LEU A 216 -11.25 3.72 5.52
N ALA A 217 -11.50 3.04 6.63
CA ALA A 217 -12.19 3.63 7.77
C ALA A 217 -11.29 4.66 8.49
N ILE A 218 -10.02 4.35 8.71
CA ILE A 218 -9.03 5.24 9.34
C ILE A 218 -8.82 6.51 8.51
N GLU A 219 -8.79 6.42 7.17
CA GLU A 219 -8.73 7.58 6.28
C GLU A 219 -9.81 8.61 6.61
N ARG A 220 -11.04 8.15 6.85
CA ARG A 220 -12.19 9.01 7.17
C ARG A 220 -12.05 9.65 8.55
N GLU A 221 -11.52 8.93 9.53
CA GLU A 221 -11.23 9.48 10.85
C GLU A 221 -10.11 10.53 10.81
N ASN A 222 -9.08 10.30 10.00
CA ASN A 222 -7.96 11.23 9.84
C ASN A 222 -8.37 12.55 9.15
N ILE A 223 -9.44 12.56 8.35
CA ILE A 223 -9.99 13.81 7.81
C ILE A 223 -10.40 14.76 8.94
N LYS A 224 -10.97 14.25 10.04
CA LYS A 224 -11.39 15.08 11.19
C LYS A 224 -10.21 15.83 11.82
N LYS A 225 -9.01 15.25 11.74
CA LYS A 225 -7.74 15.79 12.26
C LYS A 225 -7.05 16.78 11.30
N THR A 226 -7.60 17.02 10.10
CA THR A 226 -7.01 17.97 9.15
C THR A 226 -7.20 19.41 9.67
N GLU A 227 -6.09 20.13 9.86
CA GLU A 227 -6.10 21.51 10.40
C GLU A 227 -6.71 22.52 9.42
N ASP A 228 -6.36 22.42 8.13
CA ASP A 228 -6.95 23.26 7.09
C ASP A 228 -8.44 22.95 6.94
N THR A 229 -9.27 23.92 7.35
CA THR A 229 -10.73 23.77 7.34
C THR A 229 -11.28 23.64 5.92
N THR A 230 -10.71 24.36 4.94
CA THR A 230 -11.18 24.32 3.56
C THR A 230 -10.89 22.96 2.91
N LEU A 231 -9.66 22.46 3.11
CA LEU A 231 -9.25 21.14 2.67
C LEU A 231 -10.05 20.04 3.37
N ARG A 232 -10.27 20.16 4.68
CA ARG A 232 -11.07 19.23 5.47
C ARG A 232 -12.50 19.11 4.93
N GLU A 233 -13.17 20.24 4.71
CA GLU A 233 -14.53 20.25 4.17
C GLU A 233 -14.59 19.66 2.76
N GLN A 234 -13.59 19.94 1.91
CA GLN A 234 -13.49 19.31 0.60
C GLN A 234 -13.39 17.79 0.71
N LYS A 235 -12.47 17.27 1.52
CA LYS A 235 -12.30 15.82 1.74
C LYS A 235 -13.57 15.19 2.30
N ILE A 236 -14.26 15.82 3.25
CA ILE A 236 -15.56 15.34 3.77
C ILE A 236 -16.56 15.20 2.62
N ARG A 237 -16.71 16.21 1.77
CA ARG A 237 -17.64 16.16 0.62
C ARG A 237 -17.31 15.05 -0.36
N GLU A 238 -16.03 14.77 -0.59
CA GLU A 238 -15.60 13.69 -1.48
C GLU A 238 -15.87 12.31 -0.86
N TYR A 239 -15.52 12.11 0.41
CA TYR A 239 -15.67 10.83 1.10
C TYR A 239 -17.14 10.47 1.42
N VAL A 240 -18.01 11.45 1.67
CA VAL A 240 -19.45 11.21 1.86
C VAL A 240 -20.08 10.53 0.64
N LYS A 241 -19.67 10.90 -0.58
CA LYS A 241 -20.17 10.33 -1.84
C LYS A 241 -19.88 8.84 -2.02
N THR A 242 -18.95 8.29 -1.23
CA THR A 242 -18.65 6.85 -1.25
C THR A 242 -19.72 6.01 -0.54
N GLU A 243 -20.56 6.63 0.31
CA GLU A 243 -21.56 5.92 1.12
C GLU A 243 -20.97 4.71 1.90
N PHE A 244 -19.71 4.78 2.34
CA PHE A 244 -18.95 3.66 2.91
C PHE A 244 -19.71 2.86 3.98
N GLY A 245 -20.25 3.53 5.00
CA GLY A 245 -20.97 2.84 6.08
C GLY A 245 -22.22 2.11 5.59
N ARG A 246 -23.02 2.76 4.75
CA ARG A 246 -24.22 2.14 4.13
C ARG A 246 -23.84 0.94 3.28
N ASN A 247 -22.75 1.06 2.52
CA ASN A 247 -22.26 -0.01 1.66
C ASN A 247 -21.75 -1.21 2.46
N LEU A 248 -21.06 -1.02 3.60
CA LEU A 248 -20.64 -2.11 4.50
C LEU A 248 -21.84 -2.92 5.02
N ILE A 249 -22.89 -2.23 5.47
CA ILE A 249 -24.11 -2.86 5.99
C ILE A 249 -24.86 -3.60 4.88
N THR A 250 -25.12 -2.92 3.76
CA THR A 250 -25.93 -3.47 2.65
C THR A 250 -25.26 -4.71 2.04
N ASN A 251 -23.93 -4.72 1.96
CA ASN A 251 -23.16 -5.85 1.42
C ASN A 251 -22.85 -6.93 2.46
N LYS A 252 -23.41 -6.84 3.68
CA LYS A 252 -23.25 -7.82 4.76
C LYS A 252 -21.80 -8.04 5.20
N TYR A 253 -20.94 -7.02 5.03
CA TYR A 253 -19.54 -7.11 5.44
C TYR A 253 -19.41 -7.28 6.96
N CYS A 254 -20.13 -6.47 7.75
CA CYS A 254 -20.11 -6.56 9.22
C CYS A 254 -20.53 -7.95 9.73
N LYS A 255 -21.54 -8.57 9.08
CA LYS A 255 -21.99 -9.93 9.40
C LYS A 255 -20.92 -10.96 9.03
N ALA A 256 -20.33 -10.83 7.84
CA ALA A 256 -19.24 -11.71 7.40
C ALA A 256 -18.08 -11.67 8.40
N LEU A 257 -17.64 -10.48 8.82
CA LEU A 257 -16.57 -10.30 9.80
C LEU A 257 -16.86 -11.00 11.14
N SER A 258 -18.08 -10.88 11.65
CA SER A 258 -18.50 -11.57 12.88
C SER A 258 -18.48 -13.09 12.71
N ASN A 259 -18.87 -13.59 11.54
CA ASN A 259 -18.82 -15.03 11.26
C ASN A 259 -17.38 -15.52 11.13
N THR A 260 -16.49 -14.75 10.50
CA THR A 260 -15.09 -15.11 10.30
C THR A 260 -14.36 -15.28 11.64
N ILE A 261 -14.53 -14.36 12.59
CA ILE A 261 -13.89 -14.49 13.91
C ILE A 261 -14.43 -15.69 14.69
N ASN A 262 -15.74 -15.95 14.63
CA ASN A 262 -16.36 -17.09 15.30
C ASN A 262 -15.93 -18.44 14.70
N HIS A 263 -15.68 -18.50 13.38
CA HIS A 263 -15.26 -19.73 12.74
C HIS A 263 -13.84 -20.12 13.15
N ASN A 264 -12.96 -19.13 13.31
CA ASN A 264 -11.54 -19.36 13.58
C ASN A 264 -11.19 -19.38 15.08
N ILE A 265 -12.10 -18.97 15.98
CA ILE A 265 -11.80 -18.89 17.42
C ILE A 265 -11.26 -20.19 18.01
N GLN A 266 -11.78 -21.35 17.60
CA GLN A 266 -11.32 -22.62 18.17
C GLN A 266 -9.84 -22.88 17.88
N GLN A 267 -9.33 -22.38 16.76
CA GLN A 267 -7.91 -22.48 16.41
C GLN A 267 -7.07 -21.52 17.26
N SER A 268 -7.61 -20.34 17.62
CA SER A 268 -6.96 -19.38 18.54
C SER A 268 -6.82 -19.88 19.97
N LEU A 269 -7.78 -20.68 20.42
CA LEU A 269 -7.83 -21.17 21.79
C LEU A 269 -7.04 -22.49 21.95
N SER A 270 -6.12 -22.76 21.01
CA SER A 270 -5.26 -23.93 21.02
C SER A 270 -3.84 -23.58 21.45
N ILE A 271 -3.19 -24.48 22.19
CA ILE A 271 -1.82 -24.30 22.71
C ILE A 271 -0.80 -24.22 21.54
N ASP A 272 -1.12 -24.83 20.40
CA ASP A 272 -0.29 -24.85 19.19
C ASP A 272 -0.65 -23.71 18.20
N SER A 273 -1.24 -22.61 18.69
CA SER A 273 -1.62 -21.48 17.84
C SER A 273 -0.41 -20.90 17.11
N THR A 274 -0.48 -20.83 15.78
CA THR A 274 0.60 -20.30 14.94
C THR A 274 0.65 -18.77 14.98
N MET A 275 1.82 -18.18 14.74
CA MET A 275 1.97 -16.72 14.60
C MET A 275 1.00 -16.13 13.54
N GLU A 276 0.74 -16.86 12.45
CA GLU A 276 -0.23 -16.47 11.42
C GLU A 276 -1.66 -16.32 11.98
N MET A 277 -2.01 -17.14 12.97
CA MET A 277 -3.30 -17.07 13.64
C MET A 277 -3.38 -15.87 14.59
N TYR A 278 -2.31 -15.54 15.30
CA TYR A 278 -2.23 -14.33 16.12
C TYR A 278 -2.41 -13.07 15.27
N ASP A 279 -1.66 -12.95 14.16
CA ASP A 279 -1.81 -11.88 13.18
C ASP A 279 -3.25 -11.76 12.68
N PHE A 280 -3.90 -12.91 12.45
CA PHE A 280 -5.31 -12.95 12.06
C PHE A 280 -6.22 -12.34 13.12
N PHE A 281 -6.09 -12.73 14.39
CA PHE A 281 -6.94 -12.19 15.45
C PHE A 281 -6.70 -10.71 15.71
N GLU A 282 -5.44 -10.27 15.74
CA GLU A 282 -5.11 -8.86 15.89
C GLU A 282 -5.77 -8.02 14.79
N VAL A 283 -5.57 -8.41 13.52
CA VAL A 283 -6.15 -7.68 12.38
C VAL A 283 -7.68 -7.71 12.42
N THR A 284 -8.26 -8.85 12.81
CA THR A 284 -9.72 -8.99 12.91
C THR A 284 -10.29 -8.09 14.01
N LEU A 285 -9.70 -8.13 15.21
CA LEU A 285 -10.10 -7.29 16.34
C LEU A 285 -9.94 -5.80 16.01
N GLU A 286 -8.82 -5.40 15.39
CA GLU A 286 -8.62 -4.03 14.93
C GLU A 286 -9.69 -3.60 13.91
N ASN A 287 -10.01 -4.45 12.93
CA ASN A 287 -11.05 -4.17 11.94
C ASN A 287 -12.41 -4.00 12.61
N MET A 288 -12.76 -4.90 13.55
CA MET A 288 -14.01 -4.82 14.29
C MET A 288 -14.07 -3.55 15.17
N ILE A 289 -13.01 -3.24 15.92
CA ILE A 289 -12.93 -2.04 16.76
C ILE A 289 -13.13 -0.79 15.90
N THR A 290 -12.37 -0.68 14.81
CA THR A 290 -12.42 0.47 13.89
C THR A 290 -13.81 0.64 13.27
N LEU A 291 -14.49 -0.46 12.94
CA LEU A 291 -15.82 -0.43 12.33
C LEU A 291 -16.96 -0.38 13.35
N SER A 292 -16.70 -0.43 14.65
CA SER A 292 -17.73 -0.45 15.70
C SER A 292 -18.77 0.68 15.55
N PRO A 293 -18.41 1.94 15.23
CA PRO A 293 -19.41 3.00 15.05
C PRO A 293 -20.42 2.72 13.92
N ILE A 294 -20.02 1.96 12.91
CA ILE A 294 -20.84 1.61 11.73
C ILE A 294 -21.56 0.29 11.95
N CYS A 295 -20.83 -0.73 12.41
CA CYS A 295 -21.28 -2.12 12.50
C CYS A 295 -21.92 -2.49 13.84
N LYS A 296 -22.07 -1.55 14.79
CA LYS A 296 -22.54 -1.80 16.18
C LYS A 296 -23.77 -2.69 16.26
N TYR A 297 -24.80 -2.38 15.47
CA TYR A 297 -26.06 -3.12 15.46
C TYR A 297 -25.88 -4.57 14.98
N GLU A 298 -25.09 -4.77 13.93
CA GLU A 298 -24.81 -6.11 13.40
C GLU A 298 -23.95 -6.92 14.38
N PHE A 299 -22.96 -6.29 15.01
CA PHE A 299 -22.11 -6.93 16.02
C PHE A 299 -22.87 -7.29 17.30
N ARG A 300 -23.92 -6.55 17.65
CA ARG A 300 -24.82 -6.87 18.77
C ARG A 300 -25.83 -7.96 18.44
N ASN A 301 -26.00 -8.33 17.17
CA ASN A 301 -26.98 -9.34 16.78
C ASN A 301 -26.66 -10.68 17.47
N PRO A 302 -27.57 -11.25 18.28
CA PRO A 302 -27.34 -12.52 18.97
C PRO A 302 -27.02 -13.69 18.04
N GLU A 303 -27.54 -13.69 16.81
CA GLU A 303 -27.24 -14.73 15.80
C GLU A 303 -25.74 -14.78 15.46
N ASN A 304 -25.04 -13.65 15.59
CA ASN A 304 -23.63 -13.52 15.29
C ASN A 304 -22.74 -13.92 16.47
N ASN A 305 -23.28 -14.35 17.62
CA ASN A 305 -22.55 -14.92 18.78
C ASN A 305 -21.31 -14.17 19.30
N LEU A 306 -21.09 -12.92 18.90
CA LEU A 306 -19.85 -12.19 19.14
C LEU A 306 -19.55 -11.99 20.64
N LEU A 307 -20.56 -11.64 21.43
CA LEU A 307 -20.40 -11.46 22.87
C LEU A 307 -19.95 -12.74 23.58
N LYS A 308 -20.44 -13.91 23.12
CA LYS A 308 -20.03 -15.20 23.66
C LYS A 308 -18.57 -15.49 23.31
N MET A 309 -18.19 -15.25 22.05
CA MET A 309 -16.82 -15.39 21.57
C MET A 309 -15.84 -14.49 22.33
N ILE A 310 -16.17 -13.20 22.53
CA ILE A 310 -15.38 -12.26 23.33
C ILE A 310 -15.15 -12.80 24.75
N LYS A 311 -16.20 -13.27 25.41
CA LYS A 311 -16.09 -13.85 26.77
C LYS A 311 -15.15 -15.06 26.78
N SER A 312 -15.31 -15.98 25.84
CA SER A 312 -14.44 -17.15 25.73
C SER A 312 -12.96 -16.80 25.53
N MET A 313 -12.64 -15.78 24.71
CA MET A 313 -11.25 -15.33 24.56
C MET A 313 -10.73 -14.66 25.83
N MET A 314 -11.53 -13.83 26.50
CA MET A 314 -11.14 -13.22 27.78
C MET A 314 -10.82 -14.27 28.84
N ASP A 315 -11.68 -15.29 28.97
CA ASP A 315 -11.50 -16.37 29.94
C ASP A 315 -10.21 -17.15 29.64
N TYR A 316 -9.95 -17.49 28.37
CA TYR A 316 -8.75 -18.20 27.95
C TYR A 316 -7.46 -17.43 28.24
N TYR A 317 -7.36 -16.18 27.79
CA TYR A 317 -6.14 -15.39 27.99
C TYR A 317 -5.92 -14.97 29.45
N SER A 318 -6.98 -14.93 30.28
CA SER A 318 -6.83 -14.71 31.71
C SER A 318 -6.10 -15.85 32.44
N VAL A 319 -6.18 -17.08 31.92
CA VAL A 319 -5.54 -18.28 32.50
C VAL A 319 -4.12 -18.46 31.98
N LEU A 320 -3.84 -18.05 30.73
CA LEU A 320 -2.54 -18.22 30.09
C LEU A 320 -1.44 -17.32 30.65
N ASN A 321 -1.80 -16.15 31.19
CA ASN A 321 -0.85 -15.16 31.69
C ASN A 321 0.05 -15.67 32.84
N ASP A 322 -0.31 -16.80 33.46
CA ASP A 322 0.44 -17.41 34.57
C ASP A 322 1.49 -18.47 34.11
N THR A 323 1.57 -18.80 32.82
CA THR A 323 2.26 -20.03 32.36
C THR A 323 3.23 -19.90 31.17
N GLN A 324 3.46 -18.70 30.62
CA GLN A 324 4.19 -18.51 29.34
C GLN A 324 5.52 -17.73 29.46
N GLU A 325 6.35 -17.83 28.42
CA GLU A 325 7.62 -17.11 28.30
C GLU A 325 7.41 -15.59 28.12
N PRO A 326 8.38 -14.74 28.52
CA PRO A 326 8.19 -13.28 28.56
C PRO A 326 7.79 -12.60 27.25
N GLU A 327 8.25 -13.10 26.10
CA GLU A 327 7.93 -12.54 24.78
C GLU A 327 6.47 -12.81 24.38
N ASP A 328 5.92 -13.96 24.78
CA ASP A 328 4.53 -14.31 24.52
C ASP A 328 3.58 -13.47 25.40
N ILE A 329 4.01 -13.07 26.60
CA ILE A 329 3.21 -12.25 27.53
C ILE A 329 2.82 -10.90 26.90
N GLU A 330 3.74 -10.18 26.26
CA GLU A 330 3.43 -8.87 25.65
C GLU A 330 2.38 -9.00 24.53
N MET A 331 2.52 -10.04 23.71
CA MET A 331 1.57 -10.36 22.64
C MET A 331 0.17 -10.65 23.20
N PHE A 332 0.06 -11.47 24.25
CA PHE A 332 -1.24 -11.76 24.88
C PHE A 332 -1.85 -10.54 25.55
N GLU A 333 -1.04 -9.71 26.22
CA GLU A 333 -1.51 -8.47 26.82
C GLU A 333 -2.13 -7.54 25.77
N ASN A 334 -1.50 -7.44 24.58
CA ASN A 334 -2.05 -6.67 23.47
C ASN A 334 -3.41 -7.22 23.03
N LEU A 335 -3.54 -8.54 22.84
CA LEU A 335 -4.82 -9.17 22.50
C LEU A 335 -5.90 -8.93 23.56
N VAL A 336 -5.58 -9.08 24.85
CA VAL A 336 -6.52 -8.81 25.95
C VAL A 336 -6.98 -7.36 25.94
N LYS A 337 -6.06 -6.40 25.70
CA LYS A 337 -6.39 -4.97 25.56
C LYS A 337 -7.35 -4.75 24.39
N GLN A 338 -7.12 -5.39 23.24
CA GLN A 338 -7.99 -5.27 22.07
C GLN A 338 -9.37 -5.91 22.29
N ILE A 339 -9.43 -7.12 22.85
CA ILE A 339 -10.69 -7.80 23.18
C ILE A 339 -11.52 -6.95 24.15
N THR A 340 -10.88 -6.38 25.17
CA THR A 340 -11.53 -5.49 26.14
C THR A 340 -12.06 -4.24 25.45
N ARG A 341 -11.25 -3.59 24.60
CA ARG A 341 -11.67 -2.41 23.83
C ARG A 341 -12.82 -2.71 22.87
N LEU A 342 -12.82 -3.87 22.23
CA LEU A 342 -13.91 -4.31 21.36
C LEU A 342 -15.19 -4.49 22.16
N ARG A 343 -15.11 -5.16 23.32
CA ARG A 343 -16.24 -5.36 24.23
C ARG A 343 -16.84 -4.03 24.66
N THR A 344 -16.01 -3.08 25.11
CA THR A 344 -16.50 -1.78 25.58
C THR A 344 -17.12 -0.96 24.45
N SER A 345 -16.48 -0.93 23.29
CA SER A 345 -16.96 -0.19 22.11
C SER A 345 -18.34 -0.67 21.62
N ILE A 346 -18.61 -1.97 21.69
CA ILE A 346 -19.84 -2.56 21.16
C ILE A 346 -20.89 -2.72 22.25
N PHE A 347 -20.57 -3.31 23.40
CA PHE A 347 -21.57 -3.83 24.35
C PHE A 347 -21.76 -2.98 25.59
N GLU A 348 -20.84 -2.07 25.89
CA GLU A 348 -21.00 -1.15 27.00
C GLU A 348 -21.63 0.16 26.49
N ASN A 349 -22.55 0.72 27.27
CA ASN A 349 -23.14 1.99 26.93
C ASN A 349 -22.13 3.06 27.30
N THR A 350 -21.56 3.74 26.31
CA THR A 350 -21.02 5.08 26.54
C THR A 350 -22.19 5.95 26.97
N HIS A 351 -22.16 6.44 28.20
CA HIS A 351 -23.17 7.32 28.78
C HIS A 351 -23.20 8.73 28.17
N ASP A 352 -22.75 8.89 26.93
CA ASP A 352 -22.67 10.18 26.25
C ASP A 352 -23.47 10.11 24.96
N GLU A 353 -24.72 10.55 25.05
CA GLU A 353 -25.45 11.35 24.05
C GLU A 353 -26.90 11.51 24.56
N LEU A 354 -27.06 12.48 25.46
CA LEU A 354 -28.32 13.18 25.76
C LEU A 354 -28.22 14.59 25.18
#